data_AF-A0A3B8LQA7-F1
#
_entry.id   AF-A0A3B8LQA7-F1
#
_cell.length_a   1.000
_cell.length_b   1.000
_cell.length_c   1.000
_cell.angle_alpha   90.00
_cell.angle_beta   90.00
_cell.angle_gamma   90.00
#
_symmetry.space_group_name_H-M   'P 1'
#
loop_
_entity.id
_entity.type
_entity.pdbx_description
1 polymer ?
#
loop_
_entity_poly.entity_id
_entity_poly.type
_entity_poly.pdbx_seq_one_letter_code
_entity_poly.pdbx_strand_id
1 'polypeptide(L)'
;MKTLRIILSTERDATPPQHSRGRHPRGLTLLELLLVVLILSMVAYSAVSLTDNLDSQFRYDDTRLKLQQIRSGVVGPTGGVVFDGQQRLSGFAPDIGRLPLTLSELAGSTVTFGVVAPVFDADPAATGLNNGGSETALSGTAETLLKGYRGPYVPLRASLTGISMFRDGWGTINASTSDDAANHGWTVTSSSGLFTVVSLGADGTAGNSGITPFDPDLTDQVTLDDWTVNLSGWQIQVRKSSGSLTNVRASLLVYVDGSWQRFTTSPAVTVDDTDPPETLTFDSSVTNWPAVGGAAVVRVPIGRALLVLVADTDAVIHNGETVLDGDAVTAGLQPVSARVSLYPRVERPTVLLVIP
;
A
#
# COMPACT_ATOMS: atom_id res chain seq x y z
N MET A 1 -87.62 61.31 -15.70
CA MET A 1 -89.01 61.20 -16.20
C MET A 1 -89.50 59.79 -15.98
N LYS A 2 -90.70 59.68 -15.43
CA LYS A 2 -91.50 58.46 -15.16
C LYS A 2 -90.94 57.49 -14.11
N THR A 3 -91.69 56.92 -13.19
CA THR A 3 -92.99 57.13 -12.53
C THR A 3 -93.19 55.82 -11.76
N LEU A 4 -93.49 55.92 -10.47
CA LEU A 4 -93.98 54.84 -9.60
C LEU A 4 -95.04 53.96 -10.28
N ARG A 5 -95.05 52.65 -10.00
CA ARG A 5 -96.30 51.97 -9.60
C ARG A 5 -96.05 50.61 -8.95
N ILE A 6 -96.47 50.54 -7.69
CA ILE A 6 -96.81 49.33 -6.95
C ILE A 6 -98.16 48.82 -7.47
N ILE A 7 -98.29 47.51 -7.73
CA ILE A 7 -99.57 46.78 -7.72
C ILE A 7 -99.31 45.39 -7.09
N LEU A 8 -100.04 45.11 -6.02
CA LEU A 8 -100.19 43.79 -5.39
C LEU A 8 -100.96 42.82 -6.31
N SER A 9 -100.67 41.51 -6.27
CA SER A 9 -101.69 40.48 -5.98
C SER A 9 -101.16 39.04 -5.97
N THR A 10 -101.57 38.32 -4.92
CA THR A 10 -102.04 36.91 -4.82
C THR A 10 -101.25 35.71 -5.36
N GLU A 11 -100.76 34.93 -4.39
CA GLU A 11 -100.99 33.48 -4.14
C GLU A 11 -100.79 32.38 -5.21
N ARG A 12 -99.98 31.39 -4.78
CA ARG A 12 -99.88 29.96 -5.14
C ARG A 12 -99.32 29.59 -6.52
N ASP A 13 -98.14 28.98 -6.53
CA ASP A 13 -98.09 27.50 -6.62
C ASP A 13 -96.72 26.94 -6.23
N ALA A 14 -96.73 25.72 -5.72
CA ALA A 14 -95.60 25.05 -5.10
C ALA A 14 -94.57 24.53 -6.12
N THR A 15 -93.30 24.84 -5.88
CA THR A 15 -92.16 24.05 -6.40
C THR A 15 -91.19 23.80 -5.24
N PRO A 16 -90.91 22.54 -4.86
CA PRO A 16 -89.91 22.27 -3.84
C PRO A 16 -88.51 22.51 -4.43
N PRO A 17 -87.62 23.27 -3.75
CA PRO A 17 -86.23 23.38 -4.16
C PRO A 17 -85.51 22.06 -3.89
N GLN A 18 -84.84 21.54 -4.92
CA GLN A 18 -83.92 20.42 -4.82
C GLN A 18 -82.82 20.74 -3.81
N HIS A 19 -82.81 20.04 -2.68
CA HIS A 19 -81.66 20.02 -1.79
C HIS A 19 -80.77 18.82 -2.11
N SER A 20 -79.50 19.16 -2.33
CA SER A 20 -78.36 18.31 -2.62
C SER A 20 -78.40 16.95 -1.90
N ARG A 21 -78.18 15.87 -2.67
CA ARG A 21 -77.77 14.58 -2.10
C ARG A 21 -76.48 14.81 -1.32
N GLY A 22 -76.59 14.92 0.00
CA GLY A 22 -75.47 14.75 0.91
C GLY A 22 -74.85 13.39 0.61
N ARG A 23 -73.63 13.41 0.07
CA ARG A 23 -72.82 12.22 -0.07
C ARG A 23 -72.43 11.83 1.34
N HIS A 24 -73.14 10.86 1.93
CA HIS A 24 -72.80 10.34 3.24
C HIS A 24 -71.32 9.92 3.24
N PRO A 25 -70.49 10.39 4.18
CA PRO A 25 -69.15 9.87 4.32
C PRO A 25 -69.27 8.39 4.66
N ARG A 26 -68.86 7.52 3.73
CA ARG A 26 -68.71 6.09 4.01
C ARG A 26 -67.62 5.99 5.08
N GLY A 27 -68.03 5.69 6.32
CA GLY A 27 -67.08 5.37 7.38
C GLY A 27 -66.29 4.14 6.98
N LEU A 28 -64.96 4.18 7.19
CA LEU A 28 -64.08 3.05 6.96
C LEU A 28 -64.60 1.84 7.73
N THR A 29 -64.82 0.72 7.04
CA THR A 29 -65.19 -0.52 7.71
C THR A 29 -63.97 -1.09 8.44
N LEU A 30 -64.18 -1.89 9.49
CA LEU A 30 -63.09 -2.55 10.23
C LEU A 30 -62.16 -3.35 9.29
N LEU A 31 -62.72 -3.97 8.25
CA LEU A 31 -61.99 -4.74 7.26
C LEU A 31 -61.11 -3.86 6.37
N GLU A 32 -61.60 -2.67 6.01
CA GLU A 32 -60.86 -1.70 5.20
C GLU A 32 -59.72 -1.07 6.01
N LEU A 33 -59.95 -0.81 7.29
CA LEU A 33 -58.89 -0.36 8.21
C LEU A 33 -57.82 -1.44 8.41
N LEU A 34 -58.21 -2.72 8.52
CA LEU A 34 -57.27 -3.85 8.62
C LEU A 34 -56.47 -4.04 7.33
N LEU A 35 -57.11 -3.93 6.16
CA LEU A 35 -56.45 -4.01 4.86
C LEU A 35 -55.44 -2.87 4.66
N VAL A 36 -55.83 -1.64 5.02
CA VAL A 36 -54.95 -0.47 4.92
C VAL A 36 -53.74 -0.64 5.83
N VAL A 37 -53.93 -1.07 7.09
CA VAL A 37 -52.81 -1.34 8.00
C VAL A 37 -51.91 -2.45 7.45
N LEU A 38 -52.48 -3.53 6.92
CA LEU A 38 -51.70 -4.61 6.29
C LEU A 38 -50.84 -4.11 5.13
N ILE A 39 -51.42 -3.33 4.21
CA ILE A 39 -50.71 -2.77 3.06
C ILE A 39 -49.63 -1.80 3.52
N LEU A 40 -49.94 -0.91 4.47
CA LEU A 40 -48.97 0.03 5.03
C LEU A 40 -47.81 -0.71 5.72
N SER A 41 -48.09 -1.79 6.45
CA SER A 41 -47.05 -2.63 7.06
C SER A 41 -46.18 -3.34 6.01
N MET A 42 -46.77 -3.86 4.93
CA MET A 42 -45.99 -4.49 3.84
C MET A 42 -45.12 -3.48 3.09
N VAL A 43 -45.65 -2.29 2.80
CA VAL A 43 -44.90 -1.21 2.14
C VAL A 43 -43.78 -0.70 3.05
N ALA A 44 -44.06 -0.49 4.34
CA ALA A 44 -43.05 -0.08 5.31
C ALA A 44 -41.93 -1.14 5.44
N TYR A 45 -42.29 -2.42 5.53
CA TYR A 45 -41.31 -3.51 5.58
C TYR A 45 -40.43 -3.56 4.32
N SER A 46 -41.04 -3.43 3.15
CA SER A 46 -40.32 -3.42 1.86
C SER A 46 -39.36 -2.23 1.76
N ALA A 47 -39.78 -1.05 2.23
CA ALA A 47 -38.94 0.14 2.26
C ALA A 47 -37.72 -0.02 3.18
N VAL A 48 -37.92 -0.60 4.37
CA VAL A 48 -36.81 -0.89 5.32
C VAL A 48 -35.85 -1.91 4.74
N SER A 49 -36.35 -3.04 4.23
CA SER A 49 -35.50 -4.10 3.66
C SER A 49 -34.67 -3.63 2.45
N LEU A 50 -35.23 -2.76 1.61
CA LEU A 50 -34.47 -2.14 0.51
C LEU A 50 -33.37 -1.21 1.05
N THR A 51 -33.69 -0.43 2.08
CA THR A 51 -32.72 0.51 2.68
C THR A 51 -31.56 -0.23 3.34
N ASP A 52 -31.83 -1.30 4.08
CA ASP A 52 -30.80 -2.11 4.75
C ASP A 52 -29.86 -2.77 3.75
N ASN A 53 -30.40 -3.29 2.64
CA ASN A 53 -29.58 -3.87 1.56
C ASN A 53 -28.72 -2.83 0.86
N LEU A 54 -29.24 -1.62 0.63
CA LEU A 54 -28.48 -0.52 0.02
C LEU A 54 -27.36 -0.04 0.96
N ASP A 55 -27.65 0.15 2.24
CA ASP A 55 -26.63 0.53 3.24
C ASP A 55 -25.53 -0.54 3.34
N SER A 56 -25.92 -1.81 3.38
CA SER A 56 -24.97 -2.93 3.41
C SER A 56 -24.06 -2.96 2.19
N GLN A 57 -24.62 -2.73 0.99
CA GLN A 57 -23.84 -2.62 -0.24
C GLN A 57 -22.86 -1.46 -0.19
N PHE A 58 -23.27 -0.27 0.29
CA PHE A 58 -22.37 0.88 0.42
C PHE A 58 -21.21 0.61 1.37
N ARG A 59 -21.46 -0.04 2.52
CA ARG A 59 -20.41 -0.40 3.49
C ARG A 59 -19.46 -1.45 2.95
N TYR A 60 -19.98 -2.42 2.21
CA TYR A 60 -19.19 -3.43 1.53
C TYR A 60 -18.26 -2.81 0.49
N ASP A 61 -18.78 -1.91 -0.36
CA ASP A 61 -18.00 -1.21 -1.37
C ASP A 61 -16.95 -0.28 -0.75
N ASP A 62 -17.30 0.45 0.32
CA ASP A 62 -16.35 1.27 1.09
C ASP A 62 -15.22 0.41 1.70
N THR A 63 -15.55 -0.77 2.23
CA THR A 63 -14.56 -1.72 2.76
C THR A 63 -13.59 -2.18 1.67
N ARG A 64 -14.10 -2.52 0.48
CA ARG A 64 -13.27 -2.91 -0.67
C ARG A 64 -12.34 -1.79 -1.13
N LEU A 65 -12.87 -0.58 -1.21
CA LEU A 65 -12.07 0.61 -1.56
C LEU A 65 -10.97 0.85 -0.53
N LYS A 66 -11.26 0.69 0.76
CA LYS A 66 -10.27 0.85 1.83
C LYS A 66 -9.20 -0.24 1.85
N LEU A 67 -9.54 -1.49 1.55
CA LEU A 67 -8.54 -2.56 1.35
C LEU A 67 -7.59 -2.20 0.20
N GLN A 68 -8.13 -1.72 -0.92
CA GLN A 68 -7.30 -1.25 -2.03
C GLN A 68 -6.40 -0.07 -1.64
N GLN A 69 -6.93 0.88 -0.84
CA GLN A 69 -6.14 1.98 -0.30
C GLN A 69 -4.99 1.48 0.56
N ILE A 70 -5.24 0.53 1.48
CA ILE A 70 -4.20 -0.10 2.30
C ILE A 70 -3.13 -0.75 1.42
N ARG A 71 -3.53 -1.62 0.48
CA ARG A 71 -2.59 -2.26 -0.45
C ARG A 71 -1.76 -1.23 -1.21
N SER A 72 -2.41 -0.20 -1.75
CA SER A 72 -1.74 0.87 -2.49
C SER A 72 -0.81 1.72 -1.60
N GLY A 73 -1.13 1.85 -0.32
CA GLY A 73 -0.28 2.50 0.66
C GLY A 73 0.96 1.68 1.01
N VAL A 74 0.82 0.34 1.05
CA VAL A 74 1.93 -0.58 1.34
C VAL A 74 2.92 -0.65 0.18
N VAL A 75 2.47 -1.06 -1.02
CA VAL A 75 3.38 -1.34 -2.15
C VAL A 75 3.44 -0.22 -3.19
N GLY A 76 2.55 0.77 -3.10
CA GLY A 76 2.35 1.79 -4.11
C GLY A 76 1.13 1.52 -5.00
N PRO A 77 0.72 2.51 -5.81
CA PRO A 77 -0.47 2.40 -6.66
C PRO A 77 -0.33 1.21 -7.62
N THR A 78 -1.29 0.29 -7.52
CA THR A 78 -1.45 -0.84 -8.44
C THR A 78 -1.98 -0.31 -9.78
N GLY A 79 -1.44 -0.81 -10.89
CA GLY A 79 -1.89 -0.40 -12.23
C GLY A 79 -0.95 0.57 -12.97
N GLY A 80 0.31 0.65 -12.56
CA GLY A 80 1.35 1.26 -13.41
C GLY A 80 1.04 2.70 -13.76
N VAL A 81 0.81 3.56 -12.76
CA VAL A 81 0.73 5.00 -12.98
C VAL A 81 2.13 5.46 -13.42
N VAL A 82 2.28 5.36 -14.72
CA VAL A 82 3.42 5.69 -15.54
C VAL A 82 3.26 7.17 -15.85
N PHE A 83 4.00 8.01 -15.13
CA PHE A 83 4.19 9.39 -15.56
C PHE A 83 5.45 9.36 -16.43
N ASP A 84 5.32 9.68 -17.72
CA ASP A 84 6.43 9.71 -18.68
C ASP A 84 7.17 8.36 -18.88
N GLY A 85 6.43 7.24 -18.96
CA GLY A 85 7.04 5.91 -19.14
C GLY A 85 7.57 5.26 -17.85
N GLN A 86 7.65 5.98 -16.73
CA GLN A 86 8.22 5.46 -15.48
C GLN A 86 7.19 5.21 -14.38
N GLN A 87 7.18 3.97 -13.86
CA GLN A 87 6.38 3.60 -12.70
C GLN A 87 6.87 4.38 -11.47
N ARG A 88 5.92 4.95 -10.72
CA ARG A 88 6.23 5.68 -9.49
C ARG A 88 6.57 4.72 -8.35
N LEU A 89 7.78 4.83 -7.79
CA LEU A 89 8.19 4.16 -6.54
C LEU A 89 7.79 5.04 -5.35
N SER A 90 6.64 4.73 -4.75
CA SER A 90 6.10 5.44 -3.59
C SER A 90 5.17 4.50 -2.85
N GLY A 91 5.26 4.48 -1.51
CA GLY A 91 4.53 3.54 -0.65
C GLY A 91 5.41 3.16 0.54
N PHE A 92 4.82 2.55 1.57
CA PHE A 92 5.54 2.18 2.78
C PHE A 92 6.74 1.26 2.50
N ALA A 93 6.55 0.19 1.72
CA ALA A 93 7.60 -0.77 1.41
C ALA A 93 8.79 -0.17 0.62
N PRO A 94 8.61 0.59 -0.48
CA PRO A 94 9.75 1.19 -1.19
C PRO A 94 10.47 2.32 -0.46
N ASP A 95 9.77 3.00 0.46
CA ASP A 95 10.31 4.12 1.23
C ASP A 95 11.04 3.63 2.52
N ILE A 96 10.53 2.59 3.19
CA ILE A 96 11.04 2.05 4.46
C ILE A 96 11.88 0.78 4.28
N GLY A 97 11.60 -0.04 3.27
CA GLY A 97 12.33 -1.29 3.01
C GLY A 97 11.78 -2.53 3.74
N ARG A 98 10.57 -2.47 4.29
CA ARG A 98 9.86 -3.62 4.89
C ARG A 98 8.35 -3.48 4.77
N LEU A 99 7.62 -4.55 5.08
CA LEU A 99 6.18 -4.49 5.29
C LEU A 99 5.84 -3.80 6.62
N PRO A 100 4.67 -3.14 6.72
CA PRO A 100 4.21 -2.60 7.98
C PRO A 100 3.84 -3.71 8.96
N LEU A 101 4.04 -3.48 10.25
CA LEU A 101 3.64 -4.38 11.32
C LEU A 101 2.15 -4.19 11.67
N THR A 102 1.65 -2.98 11.54
CA THR A 102 0.28 -2.56 11.89
C THR A 102 -0.23 -1.51 10.89
N LEU A 103 -1.55 -1.26 10.84
CA LEU A 103 -2.07 -0.19 9.98
C LEU A 103 -1.69 1.22 10.45
N SER A 104 -1.44 1.40 11.74
CA SER A 104 -0.99 2.67 12.29
C SER A 104 0.36 3.11 11.71
N GLU A 105 1.22 2.18 11.29
CA GLU A 105 2.49 2.51 10.62
C GLU A 105 2.28 3.16 9.24
N LEU A 106 1.17 2.86 8.58
CA LEU A 106 0.78 3.53 7.32
C LEU A 106 0.30 4.96 7.55
N ALA A 107 -0.11 5.27 8.77
CA ALA A 107 -0.63 6.56 9.19
C ALA A 107 0.42 7.45 9.88
N GLY A 108 1.43 6.84 10.49
CA GLY A 108 2.61 7.50 11.04
C GLY A 108 3.75 6.52 11.31
N SER A 109 4.99 6.96 11.14
CA SER A 109 6.17 6.17 11.53
C SER A 109 7.21 7.07 12.19
N THR A 110 8.06 6.47 13.03
CA THR A 110 9.19 7.13 13.68
C THR A 110 10.36 7.37 12.75
N VAL A 111 10.39 6.72 11.58
CA VAL A 111 11.49 6.86 10.60
C VAL A 111 11.27 8.12 9.77
N THR A 112 12.02 9.19 10.02
CA THR A 112 11.88 10.47 9.30
C THR A 112 12.21 10.34 7.80
N PHE A 113 11.37 10.93 6.94
CA PHE A 113 11.70 11.05 5.52
C PHE A 113 12.74 12.12 5.25
N GLY A 114 13.73 11.77 4.44
CA GLY A 114 14.77 12.70 4.04
C GLY A 114 15.76 12.12 3.05
N VAL A 115 16.76 12.93 2.74
CA VAL A 115 17.95 12.49 2.01
C VAL A 115 18.83 11.71 3.00
N VAL A 116 19.07 10.45 2.70
CA VAL A 116 19.85 9.52 3.54
C VAL A 116 21.06 9.05 2.73
N ALA A 117 22.24 9.10 3.34
CA ALA A 117 23.45 8.52 2.77
C ALA A 117 23.42 6.99 2.95
N PRO A 118 23.60 6.21 1.87
CA PRO A 118 23.95 4.79 2.00
C PRO A 118 25.18 4.61 2.86
N VAL A 119 25.14 3.61 3.74
CA VAL A 119 26.28 3.28 4.59
C VAL A 119 26.85 1.94 4.11
N PHE A 120 28.05 1.98 3.58
CA PHE A 120 28.81 0.81 3.20
C PHE A 120 29.49 0.20 4.43
N ASP A 121 29.29 -1.09 4.64
CA ASP A 121 30.00 -1.86 5.66
C ASP A 121 30.88 -2.91 4.96
N ALA A 122 32.17 -2.89 5.29
CA ALA A 122 33.16 -3.82 4.75
C ALA A 122 33.06 -5.20 5.42
N ASP A 123 32.52 -5.28 6.63
CA ASP A 123 32.34 -6.50 7.41
C ASP A 123 30.94 -6.50 8.09
N PRO A 124 29.85 -6.52 7.28
CA PRO A 124 28.49 -6.52 7.80
C PRO A 124 28.20 -7.78 8.61
N ALA A 125 27.13 -7.75 9.42
CA ALA A 125 26.64 -8.96 10.08
C ALA A 125 26.33 -10.08 9.06
N ALA A 126 26.19 -11.33 9.53
CA ALA A 126 25.81 -12.46 8.67
C ALA A 126 24.49 -12.27 7.91
N THR A 127 23.66 -11.31 8.35
CA THR A 127 22.44 -10.87 7.68
C THR A 127 22.68 -9.78 6.62
N GLY A 128 23.93 -9.46 6.29
CA GLY A 128 24.34 -8.33 5.45
C GLY A 128 24.01 -6.94 6.02
N LEU A 129 23.42 -6.87 7.22
CA LEU A 129 23.09 -5.60 7.85
C LEU A 129 24.32 -4.98 8.49
N ASN A 130 24.38 -3.66 8.42
CA ASN A 130 25.35 -2.86 9.15
C ASN A 130 25.28 -3.16 10.65
N ASN A 131 26.44 -3.29 11.29
CA ASN A 131 26.58 -3.80 12.66
C ASN A 131 27.26 -2.81 13.64
N GLY A 132 27.53 -1.58 13.20
CA GLY A 132 28.20 -0.53 13.96
C GLY A 132 29.73 -0.61 13.89
N GLY A 133 30.30 -1.37 12.95
CA GLY A 133 31.73 -1.57 12.75
C GLY A 133 32.42 -0.47 11.94
N SER A 134 33.33 -0.88 11.04
CA SER A 134 34.06 0.02 10.13
C SER A 134 33.18 0.44 8.94
N GLU A 135 32.20 1.27 9.25
CA GLU A 135 31.20 1.76 8.30
C GLU A 135 31.61 3.07 7.62
N THR A 136 31.29 3.20 6.33
CA THR A 136 31.55 4.39 5.53
C THR A 136 30.26 4.94 4.94
N ALA A 137 29.87 6.14 5.34
CA ALA A 137 28.73 6.84 4.75
C ALA A 137 29.10 7.42 3.37
N LEU A 138 28.33 7.04 2.36
CA LEU A 138 28.46 7.52 0.98
C LEU A 138 27.59 8.77 0.79
N SER A 139 28.14 9.91 1.21
CA SER A 139 27.39 11.18 1.34
C SER A 139 27.38 12.05 0.07
N GLY A 140 27.92 11.56 -1.04
CA GLY A 140 27.92 12.33 -2.28
C GLY A 140 26.53 12.49 -2.89
N THR A 141 26.39 13.51 -3.75
CA THR A 141 25.11 13.87 -4.37
C THR A 141 24.63 12.81 -5.37
N ALA A 142 25.50 11.93 -5.86
CA ALA A 142 25.12 10.84 -6.76
C ALA A 142 24.68 9.58 -5.98
N GLU A 143 25.07 9.47 -4.71
CA GLU A 143 24.93 8.28 -3.87
C GLU A 143 23.69 8.34 -2.98
N THR A 144 23.42 9.52 -2.41
CA THR A 144 22.31 9.72 -1.44
C THR A 144 20.94 9.33 -1.98
N LEU A 145 20.05 8.79 -1.15
CA LEU A 145 18.70 8.36 -1.56
C LEU A 145 17.64 9.05 -0.71
N LEU A 146 16.46 9.29 -1.30
CA LEU A 146 15.28 9.70 -0.53
C LEU A 146 14.66 8.46 0.11
N LYS A 147 14.64 8.41 1.45
CA LYS A 147 14.18 7.28 2.25
C LYS A 147 13.46 7.74 3.50
N GLY A 148 12.73 6.84 4.15
CA GLY A 148 11.96 7.11 5.36
C GLY A 148 10.49 7.44 5.10
N TYR A 149 9.75 7.75 6.15
CA TYR A 149 8.30 7.87 6.12
C TYR A 149 7.80 9.16 5.45
N ARG A 150 7.33 9.05 4.21
CA ARG A 150 6.97 10.21 3.39
C ARG A 150 5.66 10.90 3.80
N GLY A 151 4.81 10.20 4.53
CA GLY A 151 3.52 10.74 4.97
C GLY A 151 2.47 9.64 5.04
N PRO A 152 1.25 9.98 5.49
CA PRO A 152 0.17 9.01 5.60
C PRO A 152 -0.08 8.35 4.25
N TYR A 153 0.23 7.06 4.19
CA TYR A 153 -0.02 6.18 3.06
C TYR A 153 -1.48 5.74 2.99
N VAL A 154 -2.25 5.98 4.07
CA VAL A 154 -3.71 5.82 4.13
C VAL A 154 -4.37 7.10 4.68
N PRO A 155 -5.56 7.49 4.17
CA PRO A 155 -6.23 8.70 4.63
C PRO A 155 -6.88 8.48 5.99
N LEU A 156 -6.27 8.98 7.05
CA LEU A 156 -6.88 8.97 8.37
C LEU A 156 -8.10 9.90 8.42
N ARG A 157 -9.23 9.40 8.96
CA ARG A 157 -10.36 10.26 9.30
C ARG A 157 -10.21 10.78 10.71
N ALA A 158 -10.37 12.10 10.87
CA ALA A 158 -10.45 12.72 12.18
C ALA A 158 -11.67 12.19 12.93
N SER A 159 -11.46 11.63 14.12
CA SER A 159 -12.53 11.26 15.03
C SER A 159 -12.90 12.44 15.94
N LEU A 160 -14.17 12.51 16.34
CA LEU A 160 -14.65 13.41 17.40
C LEU A 160 -13.97 13.14 18.76
N THR A 161 -13.35 11.98 18.93
CA THR A 161 -12.55 11.60 20.11
C THR A 161 -11.07 11.97 20.00
N GLY A 162 -10.65 12.61 18.90
CA GLY A 162 -9.26 13.04 18.68
C GLY A 162 -8.31 11.94 18.18
N ILE A 163 -8.77 10.69 18.06
CA ILE A 163 -7.99 9.57 17.51
C ILE A 163 -8.29 9.43 16.03
N SER A 164 -7.32 9.78 15.20
CA SER A 164 -7.35 9.49 13.77
C SER A 164 -7.51 8.00 13.50
N MET A 165 -8.55 7.59 12.78
CA MET A 165 -8.87 6.17 12.54
C MET A 165 -9.16 5.88 11.07
N PHE A 166 -8.87 4.65 10.67
CA PHE A 166 -9.13 4.13 9.33
C PHE A 166 -9.89 2.82 9.42
N ARG A 167 -11.18 2.87 9.80
CA ARG A 167 -12.04 1.67 9.95
C ARG A 167 -12.60 1.19 8.63
N ASP A 168 -13.06 -0.05 8.56
CA ASP A 168 -13.87 -0.58 7.46
C ASP A 168 -15.24 0.13 7.35
N GLY A 169 -16.08 -0.29 6.40
CA GLY A 169 -17.42 0.29 6.20
C GLY A 169 -18.41 -0.05 7.33
N TRP A 170 -18.13 -1.10 8.10
CA TRP A 170 -18.97 -1.57 9.20
C TRP A 170 -18.66 -0.88 10.53
N GLY A 171 -17.51 -0.20 10.62
CA GLY A 171 -17.08 0.48 11.83
C GLY A 171 -16.61 -0.50 12.90
N THR A 172 -16.07 -1.65 12.47
CA THR A 172 -15.58 -2.72 13.36
C THR A 172 -14.58 -2.16 14.37
N ILE A 173 -14.64 -2.67 15.61
CA ILE A 173 -13.75 -2.29 16.71
C ILE A 173 -13.09 -3.57 17.21
N ASN A 174 -11.75 -3.60 17.26
CA ASN A 174 -11.04 -4.76 17.81
C ASN A 174 -11.35 -4.91 19.31
N ALA A 175 -11.43 -6.16 19.78
CA ALA A 175 -11.74 -6.45 21.18
C ALA A 175 -10.70 -5.86 22.16
N SER A 176 -9.43 -5.78 21.74
CA SER A 176 -8.37 -5.10 22.50
C SER A 176 -8.24 -3.65 22.07
N THR A 177 -8.23 -2.72 23.03
CA THR A 177 -8.01 -1.29 22.76
C THR A 177 -6.63 -1.00 22.17
N SER A 178 -5.61 -1.80 22.50
CA SER A 178 -4.28 -1.65 21.90
C SER A 178 -4.23 -2.11 20.45
N ASP A 179 -4.95 -3.20 20.15
CA ASP A 179 -5.08 -3.71 18.78
C ASP A 179 -5.92 -2.74 17.94
N ASP A 180 -7.01 -2.21 18.49
CA ASP A 180 -7.84 -1.22 17.82
C ASP A 180 -7.09 0.09 17.54
N ALA A 181 -6.22 0.52 18.46
CA ALA A 181 -5.35 1.68 18.24
C ALA A 181 -4.30 1.43 17.14
N ALA A 182 -3.82 0.20 17.00
CA ALA A 182 -2.83 -0.20 16.01
C ALA A 182 -3.42 -0.51 14.63
N ASN A 183 -4.61 -1.09 14.59
CA ASN A 183 -5.18 -1.72 13.40
C ASN A 183 -6.60 -1.21 13.06
N HIS A 184 -7.15 -0.27 13.82
CA HIS A 184 -8.37 0.47 13.47
C HIS A 184 -9.59 -0.41 13.11
N GLY A 185 -9.80 -1.52 13.79
CA GLY A 185 -10.91 -2.45 13.51
C GLY A 185 -10.58 -3.57 12.54
N TRP A 186 -9.44 -3.51 11.86
CA TRP A 186 -9.01 -4.55 10.93
C TRP A 186 -8.27 -5.67 11.65
N THR A 187 -8.38 -6.89 11.14
CA THR A 187 -7.52 -7.99 11.55
C THR A 187 -6.28 -7.98 10.67
N VAL A 188 -5.11 -7.80 11.27
CA VAL A 188 -3.83 -7.68 10.56
C VAL A 188 -2.90 -8.81 10.96
N THR A 189 -2.31 -9.48 9.97
CA THR A 189 -1.21 -10.43 10.19
C THR A 189 -0.03 -9.99 9.35
N SER A 190 1.08 -9.68 10.00
CA SER A 190 2.32 -9.25 9.35
C SER A 190 3.46 -10.21 9.64
N SER A 191 4.23 -10.51 8.61
CA SER A 191 5.45 -11.30 8.66
C SER A 191 6.44 -10.77 7.63
N SER A 192 7.64 -11.32 7.62
CA SER A 192 8.69 -10.90 6.69
C SER A 192 8.36 -11.15 5.21
N GLY A 193 7.32 -11.92 4.85
CA GLY A 193 6.94 -12.16 3.45
C GLY A 193 5.46 -12.08 3.12
N LEU A 194 4.63 -11.81 4.12
CA LEU A 194 3.18 -11.73 3.97
C LEU A 194 2.63 -10.66 4.90
N PHE A 195 1.83 -9.76 4.33
CA PHE A 195 1.00 -8.81 5.06
C PHE A 195 -0.45 -9.03 4.64
N THR A 196 -1.28 -9.48 5.59
CA THR A 196 -2.69 -9.79 5.38
C THR A 196 -3.55 -8.82 6.17
N VAL A 197 -4.61 -8.31 5.54
CA VAL A 197 -5.59 -7.45 6.17
C VAL A 197 -6.98 -8.00 5.90
N VAL A 198 -7.78 -8.14 6.96
CA VAL A 198 -9.12 -8.71 6.91
C VAL A 198 -10.12 -7.78 7.59
N SER A 199 -11.25 -7.53 6.92
CA SER A 199 -12.48 -7.01 7.55
C SER A 199 -13.42 -8.18 7.81
N LEU A 200 -14.06 -8.18 8.98
CA LEU A 200 -14.96 -9.24 9.44
C LEU A 200 -16.37 -9.18 8.82
N GLY A 201 -16.55 -8.40 7.76
CA GLY A 201 -17.84 -8.25 7.09
C GLY A 201 -18.94 -7.69 8.01
N ALA A 202 -20.19 -7.92 7.60
CA ALA A 202 -21.38 -7.42 8.30
C ALA A 202 -21.67 -8.15 9.60
N ASP A 203 -21.23 -9.41 9.73
CA ASP A 203 -21.49 -10.24 10.90
C ASP A 203 -20.49 -10.01 12.05
N GLY A 204 -19.39 -9.31 11.77
CA GLY A 204 -18.34 -8.98 12.73
C GLY A 204 -17.65 -10.23 13.29
N THR A 205 -17.74 -11.36 12.61
CA THR A 205 -17.29 -12.67 13.09
C THR A 205 -16.30 -13.27 12.10
N ALA A 206 -15.13 -13.67 12.60
CA ALA A 206 -14.10 -14.24 11.74
C ALA A 206 -14.57 -15.50 11.01
N GLY A 207 -14.26 -15.57 9.72
CA GLY A 207 -14.56 -16.67 8.81
C GLY A 207 -15.54 -16.29 7.71
N ASN A 208 -15.94 -17.30 6.94
CA ASN A 208 -16.81 -17.12 5.77
C ASN A 208 -18.23 -17.66 6.03
N SER A 209 -18.69 -17.56 7.27
CA SER A 209 -19.91 -18.20 7.75
C SER A 209 -21.09 -17.22 7.76
N GLY A 210 -21.53 -16.82 6.57
CA GLY A 210 -22.56 -15.80 6.41
C GLY A 210 -23.93 -16.34 5.95
N ILE A 211 -25.01 -15.67 6.34
CA ILE A 211 -26.36 -15.85 5.76
C ILE A 211 -26.55 -14.87 4.60
N THR A 212 -25.99 -13.66 4.70
CA THR A 212 -26.05 -12.62 3.67
C THR A 212 -24.76 -12.59 2.83
N PRO A 213 -24.79 -12.00 1.61
CA PRO A 213 -23.59 -11.79 0.80
C PRO A 213 -22.55 -10.86 1.44
N PHE A 214 -22.93 -10.10 2.47
CA PHE A 214 -22.09 -9.08 3.11
C PHE A 214 -21.45 -9.56 4.41
N ASP A 215 -21.94 -10.67 4.96
CA ASP A 215 -21.45 -11.29 6.19
C ASP A 215 -19.99 -11.79 6.05
N PRO A 216 -19.58 -12.48 4.96
CA PRO A 216 -18.26 -13.08 4.90
C PRO A 216 -17.10 -12.07 4.96
N ASP A 217 -15.99 -12.52 5.54
CA ASP A 217 -14.72 -11.78 5.59
C ASP A 217 -14.24 -11.28 4.21
N LEU A 218 -13.75 -10.03 4.19
CA LEU A 218 -13.02 -9.47 3.05
C LEU A 218 -11.53 -9.43 3.36
N THR A 219 -10.73 -10.12 2.55
CA THR A 219 -9.29 -10.26 2.74
C THR A 219 -8.50 -9.65 1.57
N ASP A 220 -7.42 -8.95 1.88
CA ASP A 220 -6.37 -8.60 0.92
C ASP A 220 -4.99 -8.97 1.48
N GLN A 221 -4.06 -9.30 0.59
CA GLN A 221 -2.73 -9.81 0.93
C GLN A 221 -1.66 -9.20 0.04
N VAL A 222 -0.59 -8.71 0.68
CA VAL A 222 0.67 -8.35 0.04
C VAL A 222 1.65 -9.49 0.28
N THR A 223 2.08 -10.11 -0.81
CA THR A 223 3.01 -11.26 -0.83
C THR A 223 4.41 -10.81 -1.24
N LEU A 224 5.43 -11.66 -1.07
CA LEU A 224 6.80 -11.35 -1.48
C LEU A 224 6.92 -10.77 -2.90
N ASP A 225 6.20 -11.31 -3.87
CA ASP A 225 6.26 -10.85 -5.26
C ASP A 225 5.66 -9.47 -5.50
N ASP A 226 4.91 -8.94 -4.54
CA ASP A 226 4.30 -7.62 -4.62
C ASP A 226 5.25 -6.50 -4.16
N TRP A 227 6.19 -6.82 -3.27
CA TRP A 227 7.04 -5.81 -2.61
C TRP A 227 8.54 -6.12 -2.64
N THR A 228 8.96 -7.24 -3.25
CA THR A 228 10.39 -7.58 -3.40
C THR A 228 10.76 -7.96 -4.83
N VAL A 229 12.07 -7.92 -5.11
CA VAL A 229 12.68 -8.33 -6.37
C VAL A 229 13.74 -9.39 -6.08
N ASN A 230 13.76 -10.47 -6.86
CA ASN A 230 14.80 -11.49 -6.79
C ASN A 230 16.05 -11.04 -7.57
N LEU A 231 17.20 -10.98 -6.89
CA LEU A 231 18.48 -10.60 -7.48
C LEU A 231 19.18 -11.75 -8.19
N SER A 232 18.80 -13.00 -7.95
CA SER A 232 19.49 -14.17 -8.50
C SER A 232 19.59 -14.12 -10.03
N GLY A 233 20.81 -14.21 -10.55
CA GLY A 233 21.12 -14.11 -11.98
C GLY A 233 21.05 -12.69 -12.54
N TRP A 234 20.92 -11.66 -11.70
CA TRP A 234 21.05 -10.28 -12.17
C TRP A 234 22.51 -9.99 -12.48
N GLN A 235 22.75 -9.48 -13.69
CA GLN A 235 24.07 -9.21 -14.23
C GLN A 235 24.33 -7.71 -14.28
N ILE A 236 25.50 -7.31 -13.79
CA ILE A 236 26.03 -5.96 -13.85
C ILE A 236 27.23 -5.99 -14.79
N GLN A 237 27.22 -5.13 -15.80
CA GLN A 237 28.36 -4.97 -16.70
C GLN A 237 29.35 -3.99 -16.08
N VAL A 238 30.63 -4.33 -16.18
CA VAL A 238 31.71 -3.50 -15.67
C VAL A 238 32.86 -3.47 -16.66
N ARG A 239 33.49 -2.31 -16.80
CA ARG A 239 34.68 -2.13 -17.64
C ARG A 239 35.63 -1.13 -17.01
N LYS A 240 36.92 -1.27 -17.25
CA LYS A 240 37.92 -0.26 -16.91
C LYS A 240 38.23 0.60 -18.13
N SER A 241 38.57 1.87 -17.93
CA SER A 241 38.96 2.76 -19.03
C SER A 241 40.31 2.36 -19.66
N SER A 242 41.22 1.81 -18.84
CA SER A 242 42.56 1.42 -19.23
C SER A 242 43.20 0.45 -18.23
N GLY A 243 43.95 -0.53 -18.74
CA GLY A 243 44.64 -1.52 -17.93
C GLY A 243 43.68 -2.51 -17.26
N SER A 244 44.10 -3.14 -16.16
CA SER A 244 43.32 -4.19 -15.49
C SER A 244 43.24 -3.98 -13.96
N LEU A 245 42.17 -4.50 -13.35
CA LEU A 245 41.93 -4.60 -11.92
C LEU A 245 41.40 -6.00 -11.61
N THR A 246 42.05 -6.70 -10.68
CA THR A 246 41.63 -8.03 -10.25
C THR A 246 40.70 -7.95 -9.04
N ASN A 247 39.90 -8.99 -8.82
CA ASN A 247 39.01 -9.13 -7.65
C ASN A 247 38.00 -7.99 -7.49
N VAL A 248 37.39 -7.55 -8.60
CA VAL A 248 36.31 -6.56 -8.55
C VAL A 248 34.99 -7.26 -8.26
N ARG A 249 34.16 -6.63 -7.41
CA ARG A 249 32.77 -7.02 -7.15
C ARG A 249 31.84 -5.81 -7.26
N ALA A 250 30.55 -6.07 -7.34
CA ALA A 250 29.51 -5.06 -7.15
C ALA A 250 28.76 -5.36 -5.86
N SER A 251 28.49 -4.32 -5.07
CA SER A 251 27.66 -4.39 -3.88
C SER A 251 26.44 -3.49 -4.04
N LEU A 252 25.26 -4.04 -3.77
CA LEU A 252 24.01 -3.31 -3.69
C LEU A 252 23.72 -2.97 -2.22
N LEU A 253 23.58 -1.68 -1.94
CA LEU A 253 23.21 -1.14 -0.64
C LEU A 253 21.71 -0.83 -0.63
N VAL A 254 20.99 -1.54 0.22
CA VAL A 254 19.53 -1.52 0.32
C VAL A 254 19.13 -0.94 1.67
N TYR A 255 18.26 0.07 1.65
CA TYR A 255 17.73 0.65 2.88
C TYR A 255 16.67 -0.24 3.50
N VAL A 256 16.81 -0.56 4.78
CA VAL A 256 15.86 -1.40 5.54
C VAL A 256 15.68 -0.79 6.93
N ASP A 257 14.52 -0.17 7.15
CA ASP A 257 14.03 0.31 8.44
C ASP A 257 15.04 1.15 9.24
N GLY A 258 15.66 2.14 8.60
CA GLY A 258 16.67 3.00 9.23
C GLY A 258 18.10 2.47 9.16
N SER A 259 18.32 1.25 8.69
CA SER A 259 19.64 0.66 8.47
C SER A 259 19.91 0.39 6.98
N TRP A 260 21.11 -0.11 6.68
CA TRP A 260 21.53 -0.53 5.35
C TRP A 260 21.93 -1.99 5.35
N GLN A 261 21.56 -2.67 4.27
CA GLN A 261 21.88 -4.06 4.01
C GLN A 261 22.69 -4.17 2.72
N ARG A 262 23.79 -4.90 2.78
CA ARG A 262 24.70 -5.14 1.65
C ARG A 262 24.44 -6.50 1.02
N PHE A 263 24.33 -6.50 -0.30
CA PHE A 263 24.28 -7.70 -1.14
C PHE A 263 25.43 -7.62 -2.14
N THR A 264 26.23 -8.67 -2.31
CA THR A 264 27.46 -8.60 -3.10
C THR A 264 27.47 -9.67 -4.17
N THR A 265 27.96 -9.34 -5.36
CA THR A 265 28.09 -10.29 -6.46
C THR A 265 29.15 -11.34 -6.19
N SER A 266 28.97 -12.52 -6.78
CA SER A 266 29.89 -13.63 -6.69
C SER A 266 29.90 -14.42 -8.02
N PRO A 267 31.08 -14.85 -8.51
CA PRO A 267 32.42 -14.59 -7.98
C PRO A 267 32.90 -13.15 -8.23
N ALA A 268 34.07 -12.79 -7.69
CA ALA A 268 34.79 -11.60 -8.14
C ALA A 268 35.38 -11.83 -9.55
N VAL A 269 35.59 -10.76 -10.30
CA VAL A 269 36.13 -10.83 -11.67
C VAL A 269 37.36 -9.93 -11.83
N THR A 270 38.17 -10.25 -12.82
CA THR A 270 39.19 -9.31 -13.32
C THR A 270 38.52 -8.43 -14.36
N VAL A 271 38.64 -7.12 -14.21
CA VAL A 271 38.06 -6.11 -15.11
C VAL A 271 39.18 -5.43 -15.86
N ASP A 272 39.04 -5.34 -17.18
CA ASP A 272 39.99 -4.63 -18.04
C ASP A 272 39.27 -3.70 -19.04
N ASP A 273 40.01 -3.22 -20.03
CA ASP A 273 39.57 -2.32 -21.10
C ASP A 273 39.11 -3.06 -22.37
N THR A 274 38.98 -4.38 -22.34
CA THR A 274 38.56 -5.19 -23.48
C THR A 274 37.04 -5.16 -23.70
N ASP A 275 36.62 -5.42 -24.93
CA ASP A 275 35.21 -5.63 -25.29
C ASP A 275 34.99 -7.13 -25.58
N PRO A 276 33.88 -7.74 -25.11
CA PRO A 276 32.78 -7.13 -24.36
C PRO A 276 33.13 -6.85 -22.89
N PRO A 277 32.40 -5.93 -22.22
CA PRO A 277 32.54 -5.69 -20.78
C PRO A 277 32.38 -6.95 -19.94
N GLU A 278 33.09 -6.96 -18.81
CA GLU A 278 33.03 -8.05 -17.84
C GLU A 278 31.70 -8.06 -17.09
N THR A 279 31.30 -9.25 -16.62
CA THR A 279 29.98 -9.44 -16.00
C THR A 279 30.09 -9.91 -14.55
N LEU A 280 29.53 -9.11 -13.65
CA LEU A 280 29.34 -9.42 -12.24
C LEU A 280 27.91 -9.96 -12.03
N THR A 281 27.76 -11.08 -11.33
CA THR A 281 26.44 -11.71 -11.13
C THR A 281 26.07 -11.79 -9.66
N PHE A 282 24.83 -11.44 -9.33
CA PHE A 282 24.24 -11.77 -8.03
C PHE A 282 23.81 -13.25 -8.05
N ASP A 283 24.55 -14.12 -7.37
CA ASP A 283 24.21 -15.54 -7.28
C ASP A 283 23.32 -15.85 -6.06
N SER A 284 22.79 -17.07 -5.98
CA SER A 284 21.92 -17.52 -4.88
C SER A 284 22.67 -17.96 -3.60
N SER A 285 24.01 -17.85 -3.58
CA SER A 285 24.81 -18.21 -2.40
C SER A 285 24.80 -17.11 -1.34
N VAL A 286 24.43 -15.89 -1.72
CA VAL A 286 24.23 -14.76 -0.81
C VAL A 286 22.96 -15.00 0.01
N THR A 287 23.07 -15.64 1.17
CA THR A 287 21.98 -15.66 2.14
C THR A 287 21.68 -14.22 2.52
N ASN A 288 20.55 -13.63 2.08
CA ASN A 288 19.97 -12.45 2.71
C ASN A 288 18.49 -12.22 2.36
N TRP A 289 17.79 -11.81 3.43
CA TRP A 289 16.38 -11.53 3.72
C TRP A 289 15.34 -11.34 2.59
N PRO A 290 14.07 -11.73 2.78
CA PRO A 290 13.54 -12.64 3.81
C PRO A 290 13.62 -14.10 3.33
N ALA A 291 14.24 -14.96 4.14
CA ALA A 291 14.19 -16.40 3.94
C ALA A 291 12.78 -16.91 4.28
N VAL A 292 11.91 -17.04 3.28
CA VAL A 292 10.62 -17.71 3.43
C VAL A 292 10.71 -19.06 2.75
N GLY A 293 10.62 -20.15 3.52
CA GLY A 293 10.50 -21.50 2.98
C GLY A 293 11.82 -22.19 2.59
N GLY A 294 12.92 -21.96 3.30
CA GLY A 294 14.11 -22.85 3.26
C GLY A 294 14.97 -22.78 1.99
N ALA A 295 14.64 -21.92 1.02
CA ALA A 295 15.50 -21.62 -0.12
C ALA A 295 16.14 -20.23 0.04
N ALA A 296 17.47 -20.16 -0.12
CA ALA A 296 18.27 -18.93 -0.12
C ALA A 296 18.00 -18.09 -1.39
N VAL A 297 16.79 -17.56 -1.52
CA VAL A 297 16.47 -16.63 -2.61
C VAL A 297 16.87 -15.22 -2.16
N VAL A 298 17.81 -14.62 -2.89
CA VAL A 298 18.29 -13.25 -2.64
C VAL A 298 17.20 -12.28 -3.07
N ARG A 299 16.34 -11.87 -2.15
CA ARG A 299 15.30 -10.87 -2.42
C ARG A 299 15.68 -9.55 -1.79
N VAL A 300 15.25 -8.47 -2.43
CA VAL A 300 15.38 -7.13 -1.86
C VAL A 300 14.06 -6.40 -1.99
N PRO A 301 13.71 -5.50 -1.05
CA PRO A 301 12.56 -4.63 -1.18
C PRO A 301 12.61 -3.86 -2.51
N ILE A 302 11.44 -3.64 -3.10
CA ILE A 302 11.27 -2.69 -4.20
C ILE A 302 11.72 -1.29 -3.75
N GLY A 303 12.01 -0.40 -4.69
CA GLY A 303 12.45 0.96 -4.38
C GLY A 303 13.82 1.29 -4.95
N ARG A 304 14.37 2.42 -4.51
CA ARG A 304 15.71 2.86 -4.91
C ARG A 304 16.78 2.23 -4.02
N ALA A 305 17.87 1.81 -4.63
CA ALA A 305 19.07 1.30 -3.96
C ALA A 305 20.33 1.89 -4.63
N LEU A 306 21.48 1.76 -3.96
CA LEU A 306 22.76 2.20 -4.52
C LEU A 306 23.62 0.98 -4.86
N LEU A 307 24.04 0.88 -6.11
CA LEU A 307 25.04 -0.09 -6.55
C LEU A 307 26.42 0.57 -6.49
N VAL A 308 27.41 -0.10 -5.91
CA VAL A 308 28.79 0.39 -5.81
C VAL A 308 29.75 -0.71 -6.25
N LEU A 309 30.85 -0.33 -6.91
CA LEU A 309 31.96 -1.25 -7.16
C LEU A 309 32.88 -1.33 -5.94
N VAL A 310 33.42 -2.52 -5.73
CA VAL A 310 34.20 -2.87 -4.56
C VAL A 310 35.43 -3.66 -4.99
N ALA A 311 36.58 -3.36 -4.39
CA ALA A 311 37.81 -4.11 -4.50
C ALA A 311 37.86 -5.14 -3.37
N ASP A 312 37.83 -6.41 -3.73
CA ASP A 312 38.00 -7.53 -2.80
C ASP A 312 39.51 -7.87 -2.71
N THR A 313 40.07 -7.68 -1.52
CA THR A 313 41.53 -7.79 -1.35
C THR A 313 42.02 -9.24 -1.21
N ASP A 314 41.14 -10.19 -0.86
CA ASP A 314 41.52 -11.56 -0.51
C ASP A 314 40.58 -12.65 -1.02
N ALA A 315 39.68 -12.29 -1.94
CA ALA A 315 38.68 -13.16 -2.56
C ALA A 315 37.59 -13.69 -1.60
N VAL A 316 37.54 -13.18 -0.38
CA VAL A 316 36.50 -13.49 0.60
C VAL A 316 35.48 -12.35 0.59
N ILE A 317 34.21 -12.70 0.73
CA ILE A 317 33.12 -11.72 0.72
C ILE A 317 32.92 -11.23 2.15
N HIS A 318 32.67 -9.93 2.29
CA HIS A 318 32.31 -9.27 3.55
C HIS A 318 33.41 -9.30 4.61
N ASN A 319 34.66 -9.06 4.23
CA ASN A 319 35.78 -9.09 5.17
C ASN A 319 36.87 -8.04 4.86
N GLY A 320 36.49 -6.77 4.83
CA GLY A 320 37.45 -5.68 4.66
C GLY A 320 37.63 -5.25 3.21
N GLU A 321 36.65 -5.54 2.35
CA GLU A 321 36.66 -5.01 0.99
C GLU A 321 36.46 -3.48 0.99
N THR A 322 36.99 -2.82 -0.04
CA THR A 322 36.98 -1.35 -0.10
C THR A 322 36.18 -0.85 -1.30
N VAL A 323 35.46 0.26 -1.12
CA VAL A 323 34.71 0.87 -2.23
C VAL A 323 35.71 1.45 -3.24
N LEU A 324 35.50 1.12 -4.52
CA LEU A 324 36.30 1.66 -5.62
C LEU A 324 35.84 3.08 -5.95
N ASP A 325 36.80 3.98 -6.14
CA ASP A 325 36.63 5.37 -6.55
C ASP A 325 37.37 5.66 -7.87
N GLY A 326 37.40 6.93 -8.26
CA GLY A 326 37.84 7.38 -9.58
C GLY A 326 39.32 7.21 -9.92
N ASP A 327 40.16 6.75 -9.00
CA ASP A 327 41.56 6.37 -9.30
C ASP A 327 41.79 4.86 -9.11
N ALA A 328 40.71 4.11 -8.82
CA ALA A 328 40.71 2.69 -8.51
C ALA A 328 41.64 2.30 -7.34
N VAL A 329 41.96 3.24 -6.45
CA VAL A 329 42.80 3.05 -5.27
C VAL A 329 42.14 3.75 -4.08
N THR A 330 41.47 2.95 -3.25
CA THR A 330 40.85 3.30 -1.95
C THR A 330 41.03 4.74 -1.41
N ALA A 331 39.88 5.40 -1.21
CA ALA A 331 39.59 6.49 -0.27
C ALA A 331 39.76 7.94 -0.80
N GLY A 332 38.88 8.33 -1.72
CA GLY A 332 38.74 9.72 -2.19
C GLY A 332 37.36 10.07 -2.77
N LEU A 333 36.33 10.11 -1.91
CA LEU A 333 35.03 10.83 -2.04
C LEU A 333 34.11 10.62 -3.26
N GLN A 334 34.47 9.86 -4.29
CA GLN A 334 33.57 9.57 -5.42
C GLN A 334 33.59 8.09 -5.80
N PRO A 335 32.76 7.27 -5.14
CA PRO A 335 32.69 5.85 -5.47
C PRO A 335 32.15 5.64 -6.88
N VAL A 336 32.67 4.64 -7.59
CA VAL A 336 32.08 4.18 -8.85
C VAL A 336 30.74 3.52 -8.53
N SER A 337 29.67 4.26 -8.72
CA SER A 337 28.34 3.91 -8.23
C SER A 337 27.23 4.24 -9.23
N ALA A 338 26.08 3.58 -9.06
CA ALA A 338 24.86 3.89 -9.78
C ALA A 338 23.63 3.72 -8.89
N ARG A 339 22.71 4.69 -8.93
CA ARG A 339 21.38 4.53 -8.36
C ARG A 339 20.56 3.60 -9.24
N VAL A 340 19.99 2.57 -8.65
CA VAL A 340 19.11 1.62 -9.33
C VAL A 340 17.71 1.72 -8.76
N SER A 341 16.71 1.57 -9.63
CA SER A 341 15.29 1.54 -9.25
C SER A 341 14.76 0.13 -9.51
N LEU A 342 14.28 -0.51 -8.45
CA LEU A 342 13.78 -1.89 -8.47
C LEU A 342 12.27 -1.90 -8.38
N TYR A 343 11.64 -2.55 -9.35
CA TYR A 343 10.19 -2.62 -9.50
C TYR A 343 9.71 -4.06 -9.33
N PRO A 344 8.53 -4.28 -8.72
CA PRO A 344 7.98 -5.62 -8.59
C PRO A 344 7.61 -6.16 -9.97
N ARG A 345 7.96 -7.42 -10.25
CA ARG A 345 7.55 -8.15 -11.46
C ARG A 345 7.97 -7.50 -12.80
N VAL A 346 9.02 -6.68 -12.78
CA VAL A 346 9.63 -6.08 -13.98
C VAL A 346 11.04 -6.64 -14.16
N GLU A 347 11.54 -6.65 -15.39
CA GLU A 347 12.94 -6.95 -15.66
C GLU A 347 13.87 -5.98 -14.91
N ARG A 348 14.97 -6.53 -14.39
CA ARG A 348 15.96 -5.75 -13.64
C ARG A 348 16.73 -4.84 -14.60
N PRO A 349 17.11 -3.63 -14.15
CA PRO A 349 17.75 -2.68 -15.04
C PRO A 349 19.09 -3.22 -15.53
N THR A 350 19.40 -2.95 -16.81
CA THR A 350 20.76 -3.12 -17.33
C THR A 350 21.63 -2.00 -16.79
N VAL A 351 22.79 -2.35 -16.22
CA VAL A 351 23.72 -1.38 -15.63
C VAL A 351 25.11 -1.65 -16.18
N LEU A 352 25.75 -0.60 -16.68
CA LEU A 352 27.17 -0.58 -17.04
C LEU A 352 27.87 0.43 -16.14
N LEU A 353 28.84 -0.04 -15.36
CA LEU A 353 29.73 0.81 -14.56
C LEU A 353 31.10 0.86 -15.22
N VAL A 354 31.64 2.06 -15.41
CA VAL A 354 32.97 2.27 -15.97
C VAL A 354 33.88 2.78 -14.87
N ILE A 355 34.92 2.02 -14.59
CA ILE A 355 36.01 2.44 -13.72
C ILE A 355 36.91 3.35 -14.57
N PRO A 356 37.08 4.63 -14.19
CA PRO A 356 37.85 5.59 -14.97
C PRO A 356 39.35 5.30 -15.03
#